data_AF-A0A084E6U9-F1
#
_entry.id   AF-A0A084E6U9-F1
#
_cell.length_a   1.000
_cell.length_b   1.000
_cell.length_c   1.000
_cell.angle_alpha   90.00
_cell.angle_beta   90.00
_cell.angle_gamma   90.00
#
_symmetry.space_group_name_H-M   'P 1'
#
loop_
_entity.id
_entity.type
_entity.pdbx_description
1 polymer ?
#
loop_
_entity_poly.entity_id
_entity_poly.type
_entity_poly.pdbx_seq_one_letter_code
_entity_poly.pdbx_strand_id
1 'polypeptide(L)' 'MKDTPQKCFRPNPRVEALACEAATDPRLTDEQREQAAARLRDLAKIQAANKAQQMRD' A
#
# COMPACT_ATOMS: atom_id res chain seq x y z
N MET A 1 -12.10 -15.16 25.39
CA MET A 1 -11.41 -14.10 24.63
C MET A 1 -11.42 -14.53 23.18
N LYS A 2 -11.96 -13.73 22.26
CA LYS A 2 -11.99 -14.08 20.83
C LYS A 2 -10.78 -13.39 20.19
N ASP A 3 -9.67 -14.09 20.13
CA ASP A 3 -8.53 -13.72 19.30
C ASP A 3 -8.95 -13.87 17.83
N THR A 4 -9.57 -12.82 17.28
CA THR A 4 -9.67 -12.68 15.83
C THR A 4 -8.23 -12.62 15.31
N PRO A 5 -7.79 -13.58 14.48
CA PRO A 5 -6.45 -13.50 13.93
C PRO A 5 -6.37 -12.17 13.18
N GLN A 6 -5.47 -11.29 13.63
CA GLN A 6 -5.11 -10.08 12.89
C GLN A 6 -4.62 -10.56 11.53
N LYS A 7 -5.53 -10.55 10.54
CA LYS A 7 -5.21 -10.87 9.16
C LYS A 7 -4.17 -9.85 8.74
N CYS A 8 -2.90 -10.25 8.76
CA CYS A 8 -1.80 -9.47 8.23
C CYS A 8 -2.20 -9.01 6.83
N PHE A 9 -2.48 -7.72 6.69
CA PHE A 9 -3.06 -7.19 5.47
C PHE A 9 -1.95 -7.08 4.44
N ARG A 10 -1.69 -8.13 3.67
CA ARG A 10 -0.65 -8.09 2.64
C ARG A 10 -1.16 -7.21 1.49
N PRO A 11 -0.56 -6.05 1.22
CA PRO A 11 -0.96 -5.25 0.08
C PRO A 11 -0.78 -6.06 -1.21
N ASN A 12 -1.77 -5.97 -2.11
CA ASN A 12 -1.73 -6.71 -3.37
C ASN A 12 -0.63 -6.12 -4.27
N PRO A 13 0.38 -6.91 -4.68
CA PRO A 13 1.52 -6.41 -5.45
C PRO A 13 1.11 -5.80 -6.80
N ARG A 14 -0.03 -6.23 -7.37
CA ARG A 14 -0.56 -5.64 -8.61
C ARG A 14 -1.05 -4.20 -8.41
N VAL A 15 -1.55 -3.87 -7.22
CA VAL A 15 -2.02 -2.52 -6.88
C VAL A 15 -0.84 -1.57 -6.71
N GLU A 16 0.27 -2.04 -6.12
CA GLU A 16 1.50 -1.25 -6.00
C GLU A 16 2.10 -0.95 -7.37
N ALA A 17 2.24 -1.96 -8.23
CA ALA A 17 2.75 -1.77 -9.60
C ALA A 17 1.89 -0.76 -10.39
N LEU A 18 0.56 -0.90 -10.33
CA LEU A 18 -0.36 0.01 -11.01
C LEU A 18 -0.25 1.45 -10.48
N ALA A 19 -0.11 1.63 -9.16
CA ALA A 19 0.05 2.95 -8.57
C ALA A 19 1.41 3.58 -8.92
N CYS A 20 2.48 2.80 -9.05
CA CYS A 20 3.78 3.26 -9.54
C CYS A 20 3.71 3.73 -11.00
N GLU A 21 3.08 2.94 -11.87
CA GLU A 21 2.87 3.32 -13.26
C GLU A 21 2.05 4.60 -13.36
N ALA A 22 0.92 4.68 -12.64
CA ALA A 22 0.06 5.85 -12.65
C ALA A 22 0.73 7.11 -12.08
N ALA A 23 1.60 7.00 -11.08
CA ALA A 23 2.31 8.15 -10.52
C ALA A 23 3.30 8.79 -11.51
N THR A 24 3.74 8.05 -12.53
CA THR A 24 4.74 8.49 -13.52
C THR A 24 4.19 8.64 -14.94
N ASP A 25 2.94 8.22 -15.20
CA ASP A 25 2.33 8.29 -16.52
C ASP A 25 2.05 9.75 -16.93
N PRO A 26 2.70 10.28 -17.99
CA PRO A 26 2.51 11.66 -18.43
C PRO A 26 1.14 11.91 -19.08
N ARG A 27 0.34 10.88 -19.34
CA ARG A 27 -1.02 10.98 -19.90
C ARG A 27 -2.08 11.25 -18.84
N LEU A 28 -1.75 11.09 -17.57
CA LEU A 28 -2.66 11.31 -16.45
C LEU A 28 -2.59 12.76 -15.96
N THR A 29 -3.70 13.23 -15.37
CA THR A 29 -3.73 14.55 -14.75
C THR A 29 -2.85 14.60 -13.50
N ASP A 30 -2.43 15.81 -13.11
CA ASP A 30 -1.65 16.00 -11.88
C ASP A 30 -2.36 15.42 -10.65
N GLU A 31 -3.68 15.60 -10.56
CA GLU A 31 -4.50 15.06 -9.47
C GLU A 31 -4.49 13.53 -9.44
N GLN A 32 -4.58 12.87 -10.62
CA GLN A 32 -4.53 11.41 -10.70
C GLN A 32 -3.15 10.87 -10.31
N ARG A 33 -2.08 11.55 -10.73
CA ARG A 33 -0.70 11.20 -10.35
C ARG A 33 -0.47 11.40 -8.85
N GLU A 34 -1.01 12.46 -8.29
CA GLU A 34 -0.92 12.75 -6.86
C GLU A 34 -1.70 11.72 -6.03
N GLN A 35 -2.89 11.32 -6.47
CA GLN A 35 -3.65 10.24 -5.84
C GLN A 35 -2.91 8.90 -5.89
N ALA A 36 -2.27 8.58 -7.02
CA ALA A 36 -1.44 7.38 -7.15
C ALA A 36 -0.24 7.42 -6.19
N ALA A 37 0.45 8.57 -6.09
CA ALA A 37 1.55 8.77 -5.16
C ALA A 37 1.10 8.68 -3.69
N ALA A 38 -0.07 9.24 -3.34
CA ALA A 38 -0.66 9.10 -2.02
C ALA A 38 -0.95 7.63 -1.69
N ARG A 39 -1.46 6.88 -2.66
CA ARG A 39 -1.74 5.46 -2.49
C ARG A 39 -0.48 4.63 -2.23
N LEU A 40 0.63 4.94 -2.90
CA LEU A 40 1.94 4.30 -2.64
C LEU A 40 2.41 4.53 -1.20
N ARG A 41 2.23 5.75 -0.67
CA ARG A 41 2.59 6.06 0.73
C ARG A 41 1.76 5.23 1.73
N ASP A 42 0.47 5.05 1.46
CA ASP A 42 -0.39 4.22 2.32
C ASP A 42 0.01 2.75 2.28
N LEU A 43 0.33 2.22 1.10
CA LEU A 43 0.82 0.85 0.97
C LEU A 43 2.14 0.65 1.74
N ALA A 44 3.07 1.61 1.67
CA ALA A 44 4.32 1.56 2.42
C ALA A 44 4.08 1.54 3.95
N LYS A 45 3.13 2.35 4.45
CA LYS A 45 2.75 2.33 5.88
C LYS A 45 2.17 0.97 6.30
N ILE A 46 1.32 0.38 5.47
CA ILE A 46 0.73 -0.94 5.73
C ILE A 46 1.82 -2.02 5.74
N GLN A 47 2.75 -2.00 4.78
CA GLN A 47 3.88 -2.93 4.76
C GLN A 47 4.75 -2.78 6.01
N ALA A 48 5.06 -1.55 6.42
CA ALA A 48 5.82 -1.27 7.64
C ALA A 48 5.11 -1.79 8.90
N ALA A 49 3.79 -1.59 9.00
CA ALA A 49 2.98 -2.08 10.10
C ALA A 49 2.95 -3.62 10.15
N ASN A 50 2.75 -4.28 9.01
CA ASN A 50 2.81 -5.75 8.93
C ASN A 50 4.17 -6.29 9.35
N LYS A 51 5.27 -5.66 8.90
CA LYS A 51 6.63 -6.08 9.27
C LYS A 51 6.87 -5.92 10.77
N ALA A 52 6.39 -4.82 11.37
CA ALA A 52 6.48 -4.60 12.81
C ALA A 52 5.67 -5.63 13.60
N GLN A 53 4.54 -6.09 13.08
CA GLN A 53 3.72 -7.13 13.70
C GLN A 53 4.38 -8.50 13.61
N GLN A 54 4.94 -8.86 12.44
CA GLN A 54 5.69 -10.12 12.23
C GLN A 54 6.95 -10.25 13.09
N MET A 55 7.53 -9.16 13.58
CA MET A 55 8.67 -9.19 14.50
C MET A 55 8.26 -9.30 15.97
N ARG A 56 6.96 -9.22 16.29
CA ARG A 56 6.42 -9.32 17.65
C ARG A 56 5.76 -10.67 17.95
N ASP A 57 5.35 -11.40 16.92
CA ASP A 57 4.91 -12.80 16.98
C ASP A 57 6.11 -13.76 16.92
#